data_AF-A0A3N0ZP55-F1
#
_entry.id   AF-A0A3N0ZP55-F1
#
_cell.length_a   1.000
_cell.length_b   1.000
_cell.length_c   1.000
_cell.angle_alpha   90.00
_cell.angle_beta   90.00
_cell.angle_gamma   90.00
#
_symmetry.space_group_name_H-M   'P 1'
#
loop_
_entity.id
_entity.type
_entity.pdbx_description
1 polymer ?
#
loop_
_entity_poly.entity_id
_entity_poly.type
_entity_poly.pdbx_seq_one_letter_code
_entity_poly.pdbx_strand_id
1 'polypeptide(L)'
;MENLNKEIGERIRFIRSIFNEGGKLSASQFAHLLGESVHKILNYESGRVQVPPSFLLSLYKRGVNPIFILSGEGEMFAPNAVGRELKRKLEAKLSPKQSESPSKREDTQTEHKPSALPTNVPIPEARIDELIELARSYTVAAGDIMRLLSLRKKNE
;
A
#
# COMPACT_ATOMS: atom_id res chain seq x y z
N MET A 1 -6.84 -24.56 0.63
CA MET A 1 -6.84 -23.57 1.73
C MET A 1 -5.51 -23.53 2.49
N GLU A 2 -4.86 -24.66 2.80
CA GLU A 2 -3.55 -24.66 3.48
C GLU A 2 -2.45 -23.88 2.75
N ASN A 3 -2.39 -23.94 1.42
CA ASN A 3 -1.37 -23.20 0.64
C ASN A 3 -1.53 -21.68 0.75
N LEU A 4 -2.76 -21.17 0.72
CA LEU A 4 -3.03 -19.73 0.83
C LEU A 4 -2.57 -19.18 2.18
N ASN A 5 -2.85 -19.90 3.28
CA ASN A 5 -2.42 -19.47 4.61
C ASN A 5 -0.90 -19.50 4.75
N LYS A 6 -0.21 -20.46 4.11
CA LYS A 6 1.26 -20.49 4.09
C LYS A 6 1.84 -19.29 3.35
N GLU A 7 1.31 -18.95 2.18
CA GLU A 7 1.74 -17.76 1.42
C GLU A 7 1.52 -16.47 2.22
N ILE A 8 0.36 -16.32 2.87
CA ILE A 8 0.08 -15.20 3.77
C ILE A 8 1.11 -15.15 4.91
N GLY A 9 1.40 -16.30 5.52
CA GLY A 9 2.39 -16.43 6.58
C GLY A 9 3.80 -16.02 6.16
N GLU A 10 4.22 -16.43 4.95
CA GLU A 10 5.50 -16.04 4.35
C GLU A 10 5.59 -14.52 4.14
N ARG A 11 4.51 -13.89 3.65
CA ARG A 11 4.45 -12.44 3.48
C ARG A 11 4.51 -11.70 4.82
N ILE A 12 3.85 -12.22 5.86
CA ILE A 12 3.94 -11.65 7.23
C ILE A 12 5.37 -11.76 7.76
N ARG A 13 6.03 -12.90 7.57
CA ARG A 13 7.43 -13.09 7.94
C ARG A 13 8.35 -12.13 7.20
N PHE A 14 8.11 -11.94 5.90
CA PHE A 14 8.83 -10.96 5.10
C PHE A 14 8.63 -9.54 5.66
N ILE A 15 7.39 -9.13 5.93
CA ILE A 15 7.07 -7.84 6.55
C ILE A 15 7.82 -7.66 7.86
N ARG A 16 7.86 -8.66 8.74
CA ARG A 16 8.63 -8.58 10.00
C ARG A 16 10.12 -8.32 9.77
N SER A 17 10.70 -8.83 8.68
CA SER A 17 12.11 -8.62 8.37
C SER A 17 12.44 -7.18 7.97
N ILE A 18 11.46 -6.44 7.44
CA ILE A 18 11.62 -5.05 6.98
C ILE A 18 10.99 -4.01 7.92
N PHE A 19 10.17 -4.44 8.88
CA PHE A 19 9.23 -3.60 9.64
C PHE A 19 9.89 -2.46 10.43
N ASN A 20 11.12 -2.66 10.90
CA ASN A 20 11.86 -1.64 11.64
C ASN A 20 12.91 -0.98 10.76
N GLU A 21 12.46 -0.29 9.70
CA GLU A 21 13.33 0.45 8.80
C GLU A 21 14.45 -0.44 8.20
N GLY A 22 14.11 -1.67 7.80
CA GLY A 22 15.07 -2.67 7.28
C GLY A 22 15.79 -3.51 8.35
N GLY A 23 15.56 -3.27 9.64
CA GLY A 23 16.05 -4.11 10.72
C GLY A 23 15.14 -5.31 10.97
N LYS A 24 15.70 -6.53 10.93
CA LYS A 24 14.97 -7.77 11.22
C LYS A 24 14.49 -7.77 12.67
N LEU A 25 13.18 -7.66 12.88
CA LEU A 25 12.59 -7.79 14.20
C LEU A 25 12.49 -9.26 14.61
N SER A 26 12.74 -9.54 15.88
CA SER A 26 12.37 -10.82 16.49
C SER A 26 10.84 -10.96 16.53
N ALA A 27 10.34 -12.21 16.56
CA ALA A 27 8.90 -12.46 16.71
C ALA A 27 8.33 -11.84 17.99
N SER A 28 9.13 -11.78 19.06
CA SER A 28 8.75 -11.14 20.33
C SER A 28 8.55 -9.62 20.18
N GLN A 29 9.51 -8.93 19.57
CA GLN A 29 9.40 -7.48 19.33
C GLN A 29 8.22 -7.16 18.40
N PHE A 30 8.04 -7.95 17.34
CA PHE A 30 6.95 -7.76 16.41
C PHE A 30 5.58 -7.98 17.08
N ALA A 31 5.47 -9.00 17.92
CA ALA A 31 4.28 -9.26 18.72
C ALA A 31 3.98 -8.11 19.70
N HIS A 32 5.00 -7.66 20.43
CA HIS A 32 4.87 -6.56 21.38
C HIS A 32 4.40 -5.28 20.71
N LEU A 33 5.00 -4.94 19.56
CA LEU A 33 4.56 -3.82 18.76
C LEU A 33 3.08 -4.01 18.39
N LEU A 34 2.67 -5.14 17.82
CA LEU A 34 1.31 -5.33 17.31
C LEU A 34 0.25 -5.59 18.39
N GLY A 35 0.65 -5.66 19.67
CA GLY A 35 -0.25 -5.97 20.77
C GLY A 35 -0.76 -7.42 20.73
N GLU A 36 0.02 -8.33 20.14
CA GLU A 36 -0.31 -9.74 20.00
C GLU A 36 0.64 -10.62 20.83
N SER A 37 0.29 -11.89 21.01
CA SER A 37 1.19 -12.86 21.62
C SER A 37 2.19 -13.40 20.61
N VAL A 38 3.41 -13.71 21.07
CA VAL A 38 4.46 -14.31 20.23
C VAL A 38 3.98 -15.60 19.56
N HIS A 39 3.22 -16.42 20.31
CA HIS A 39 2.68 -17.67 19.81
C HIS A 39 1.71 -17.45 18.63
N LYS A 40 0.84 -16.43 18.71
CA LYS A 40 -0.05 -16.07 17.60
C LYS A 40 0.73 -15.64 16.36
N ILE A 41 1.74 -14.78 16.51
CA ILE A 41 2.61 -14.35 15.40
C ILE A 41 3.24 -15.57 14.70
N LEU A 42 3.81 -16.51 15.46
CA LEU A 42 4.41 -17.72 14.89
C LEU A 42 3.39 -18.61 14.17
N ASN A 43 2.16 -18.70 14.69
CA ASN A 43 1.08 -19.45 14.05
C ASN A 43 0.59 -18.79 12.76
N TYR A 44 0.56 -17.45 12.70
CA TYR A 44 0.27 -16.71 11.48
C TYR A 44 1.38 -16.90 10.44
N GLU A 45 2.65 -16.73 10.85
CA GLU A 45 3.80 -16.89 9.95
C GLU A 45 3.97 -18.30 9.39
N SER A 46 3.54 -19.32 10.13
CA SER A 46 3.56 -20.71 9.67
C SER A 46 2.33 -21.12 8.87
N GLY A 47 1.33 -20.24 8.74
CA GLY A 47 0.06 -20.54 8.07
C GLY A 47 -0.82 -21.55 8.81
N ARG A 48 -0.51 -21.85 10.09
CA ARG A 48 -1.30 -22.80 10.90
C ARG A 48 -2.67 -22.27 11.29
N VAL A 49 -2.78 -20.95 11.42
CA VAL A 49 -4.01 -20.26 11.83
C VAL A 49 -4.28 -19.11 10.88
N GLN A 50 -5.56 -18.89 10.57
CA GLN A 50 -5.98 -17.76 9.76
C GLN A 50 -5.73 -16.43 10.50
N VAL A 51 -5.32 -15.43 9.73
CA VAL A 51 -5.01 -14.10 10.25
C VAL A 51 -6.31 -13.32 10.49
N PRO A 52 -6.55 -12.79 11.71
CA PRO A 52 -7.77 -12.06 12.00
C PRO A 52 -7.73 -10.66 11.35
N PRO A 53 -8.88 -10.08 10.96
CA PRO A 53 -8.95 -8.73 10.38
C PRO A 53 -8.38 -7.64 11.30
N SER A 54 -8.50 -7.81 12.63
CA SER A 54 -7.92 -6.88 13.62
C SER A 54 -6.39 -6.77 13.49
N PHE A 55 -5.72 -7.89 13.23
CA PHE A 55 -4.27 -7.92 13.03
C PHE A 55 -3.85 -7.18 11.74
N LEU A 56 -4.60 -7.40 10.65
CA LEU A 56 -4.38 -6.69 9.39
C LEU A 56 -4.59 -5.17 9.55
N LEU A 57 -5.58 -4.76 10.33
CA LEU A 57 -5.80 -3.35 10.66
C LEU A 57 -4.64 -2.75 11.45
N SER A 58 -4.08 -3.48 12.42
CA SER A 58 -2.89 -3.05 13.17
C SER A 58 -1.67 -2.87 12.27
N LEU A 59 -1.50 -3.73 11.25
CA LEU A 59 -0.46 -3.59 10.24
C LEU A 59 -0.71 -2.39 9.32
N TYR A 60 -1.96 -2.16 8.91
CA TYR A 60 -2.34 -1.00 8.10
C TYR A 60 -2.06 0.33 8.79
N LYS A 61 -2.37 0.43 10.09
CA LYS A 61 -2.04 1.60 10.92
C LYS A 61 -0.53 1.87 10.99
N ARG A 62 0.29 0.87 10.70
CA ARG A 62 1.74 0.96 10.64
C ARG A 62 2.32 1.07 9.23
N GLY A 63 1.47 1.30 8.24
CA GLY A 63 1.90 1.58 6.88
C GLY A 63 2.09 0.35 6.00
N VAL A 64 1.58 -0.83 6.38
CA VAL A 64 1.61 -2.04 5.55
C VAL A 64 0.25 -2.30 4.92
N ASN A 65 0.21 -2.60 3.63
CA ASN A 65 -1.01 -2.85 2.88
C ASN A 65 -1.60 -4.26 3.15
N PRO A 66 -2.83 -4.39 3.67
CA PRO A 66 -3.49 -5.68 3.86
C PRO A 66 -3.73 -6.46 2.56
N ILE A 67 -3.97 -5.76 1.45
CA ILE A 67 -4.21 -6.41 0.14
C ILE A 67 -2.98 -7.20 -0.26
N PHE A 68 -1.80 -6.57 -0.18
CA PHE A 68 -0.53 -7.24 -0.44
C PHE A 68 -0.32 -8.48 0.44
N ILE A 69 -0.70 -8.42 1.73
CA ILE A 69 -0.60 -9.58 2.62
C ILE A 69 -1.49 -10.72 2.15
N LEU A 70 -2.74 -10.43 1.78
CA LEU A 70 -3.75 -11.44 1.45
C LEU A 70 -3.57 -12.02 0.05
N SER A 71 -3.41 -11.18 -0.97
CA SER A 71 -3.32 -11.62 -2.37
C SER A 71 -1.89 -11.69 -2.89
N GLY A 72 -0.95 -10.94 -2.32
CA GLY A 72 0.40 -10.77 -2.87
C GLY A 72 0.47 -9.74 -3.99
N GLU A 73 -0.65 -9.09 -4.30
CA GLU A 73 -0.76 -8.13 -5.38
C GLU A 73 -0.68 -6.68 -4.87
N GLY A 74 -0.22 -5.79 -5.74
CA GLY A 74 -0.12 -4.36 -5.47
C GLY A 74 1.09 -3.97 -4.62
N GLU A 75 1.09 -2.72 -4.14
CA GLU A 75 2.17 -2.22 -3.31
C GLU A 75 2.09 -2.77 -1.87
N MET A 76 3.26 -3.08 -1.31
CA MET A 76 3.42 -3.54 0.06
C MET A 76 3.13 -2.45 1.10
N PHE A 77 3.40 -1.20 0.76
CA PHE A 77 3.16 -0.06 1.64
C PHE A 77 1.72 0.41 1.51
N ALA A 78 1.11 0.75 2.64
CA ALA A 78 -0.25 1.26 2.66
C ALA A 78 -0.32 2.64 1.98
N PRO A 79 -1.40 2.95 1.25
CA PRO A 79 -1.63 4.27 0.65
C PRO A 79 -2.08 5.31 1.70
N ASN A 80 -1.36 5.39 2.82
CA ASN A 80 -1.60 6.35 3.90
C ASN A 80 -0.30 7.09 4.24
N ALA A 81 -0.39 8.14 5.08
CA ALA A 81 0.78 8.93 5.46
C ALA A 81 1.90 8.07 6.06
N VAL A 82 1.54 7.09 6.91
CA VAL A 82 2.48 6.19 7.58
C VAL A 82 3.20 5.27 6.58
N GLY A 83 2.48 4.71 5.61
CA GLY A 83 3.05 3.84 4.58
C GLY A 83 3.99 4.59 3.64
N ARG A 84 3.65 5.83 3.28
CA ARG A 84 4.56 6.71 2.51
C ARG A 84 5.84 7.03 3.28
N GLU A 85 5.74 7.28 4.58
CA GLU A 85 6.90 7.50 5.44
C GLU A 85 7.77 6.25 5.55
N LEU A 86 7.15 5.08 5.74
CA LEU A 86 7.84 3.78 5.82
C LEU A 86 8.59 3.48 4.51
N LYS A 87 7.94 3.71 3.36
CA LYS A 87 8.56 3.57 2.03
C LYS A 87 9.78 4.48 1.89
N ARG A 88 9.63 5.78 2.22
CA ARG A 88 10.72 6.76 2.15
C ARG A 88 11.91 6.38 3.03
N LYS A 89 11.67 5.92 4.26
CA LYS A 89 12.74 5.50 5.19
C LYS A 89 13.50 4.29 4.69
N LEU A 90 12.79 3.34 4.08
CA LEU A 90 13.38 2.12 3.54
C LEU A 90 14.20 2.41 2.28
N GLU A 91 13.70 3.26 1.39
CA GLU A 91 14.42 3.75 0.20
C GLU A 91 15.68 4.54 0.58
N ALA A 92 15.60 5.44 1.55
CA ALA A 92 16.74 6.25 2.01
C ALA A 92 17.92 5.42 2.53
N LYS A 93 17.67 4.23 3.09
CA LYS A 93 18.73 3.32 3.56
C LYS A 93 19.35 2.48 2.43
N LEU A 94 18.59 2.19 1.37
CA LEU A 94 19.06 1.41 0.22
C LEU A 94 19.93 2.22 -0.73
N SER A 95 19.82 3.55 -0.72
CA SER A 95 20.66 4.47 -1.50
C SER A 95 21.64 5.25 -0.61
N PRO A 96 22.79 4.69 -0.21
CA PRO A 96 23.82 5.48 0.46
C PRO A 96 24.60 6.27 -0.60
N LYS A 97 24.04 7.39 -1.10
CA LYS A 97 24.81 8.44 -1.79
C LYS A 97 24.00 9.75 -1.92
N GLN A 98 24.52 10.74 -1.20
CA GLN A 98 24.40 12.20 -1.38
C GLN A 98 23.03 12.85 -1.17
N SER A 99 22.87 13.45 0.01
CA SER A 99 22.14 14.72 0.14
C SER A 99 22.82 15.59 1.20
N GLU A 100 23.87 16.30 0.79
CA GLU A 100 24.03 17.67 1.25
C GLU A 100 22.83 18.47 0.73
N SER A 101 22.21 19.27 1.60
CA SER A 101 21.37 20.41 1.22
C SER A 101 22.19 21.67 1.56
N PRO A 102 21.96 22.88 0.99
CA PRO A 102 20.67 23.36 0.47
C PRO A 102 20.72 24.39 -0.72
N SER A 103 19.51 24.76 -1.19
CA SER A 103 19.10 26.10 -1.69
C SER A 103 19.18 26.49 -3.20
N LYS A 104 18.06 27.14 -3.61
CA LYS A 104 17.85 28.20 -4.65
C LYS A 104 17.41 27.83 -6.09
N ARG A 105 16.14 28.22 -6.37
CA ARG A 105 15.59 29.13 -7.41
C ARG A 105 15.95 28.98 -8.90
N GLU A 106 14.89 29.22 -9.70
CA GLU A 106 14.78 29.83 -11.05
C GLU A 106 14.70 28.92 -12.32
N ASP A 107 13.50 28.96 -12.92
CA ASP A 107 13.09 29.18 -14.32
C ASP A 107 13.87 28.57 -15.50
N THR A 108 13.20 27.77 -16.36
CA THR A 108 12.85 28.10 -17.77
C THR A 108 12.15 26.95 -18.52
N GLN A 109 11.28 27.32 -19.45
CA GLN A 109 10.46 26.48 -20.35
C GLN A 109 11.26 25.79 -21.46
N THR A 110 10.86 24.59 -21.93
CA THR A 110 10.49 24.32 -23.34
C THR A 110 9.99 22.89 -23.56
N GLU A 111 9.03 22.77 -24.48
CA GLU A 111 8.24 21.59 -24.85
C GLU A 111 9.02 20.54 -25.66
N HIS A 112 8.63 19.25 -25.58
CA HIS A 112 8.33 18.37 -26.74
C HIS A 112 7.89 16.95 -26.27
N LYS A 113 6.68 16.54 -26.67
CA LYS A 113 6.15 15.14 -26.72
C LYS A 113 6.59 14.54 -28.10
N PRO A 114 6.50 13.22 -28.42
CA PRO A 114 5.72 12.20 -27.71
C PRO A 114 6.23 10.74 -27.68
N SER A 115 5.54 9.94 -26.85
CA SER A 115 5.12 8.54 -27.10
C SER A 115 5.47 7.55 -25.97
N ALA A 116 4.55 6.61 -25.76
CA ALA A 116 4.53 5.44 -24.88
C ALA A 116 4.20 5.65 -23.38
N LEU A 117 2.94 5.28 -23.04
CA LEU A 117 2.42 4.72 -21.78
C LEU A 117 2.86 5.38 -20.46
N PRO A 118 1.99 6.14 -19.74
CA PRO A 118 2.36 6.68 -18.43
C PRO A 118 2.28 5.58 -17.36
N THR A 119 3.39 4.88 -17.23
CA THR A 119 3.88 4.37 -15.95
C THR A 119 4.22 5.59 -15.09
N ASN A 120 3.86 5.57 -13.81
CA ASN A 120 4.19 6.59 -12.82
C ASN A 120 3.54 7.97 -13.07
N VAL A 121 2.43 8.24 -12.38
CA VAL A 121 2.01 9.63 -12.12
C VAL A 121 2.75 10.08 -10.86
N PRO A 122 3.87 10.83 -10.95
CA PRO A 122 4.28 11.65 -9.82
C PRO A 122 3.10 12.59 -9.56
N ILE A 123 2.49 12.55 -8.37
CA ILE A 123 1.40 13.46 -8.00
C ILE A 123 1.96 14.88 -8.13
N PRO A 124 1.67 15.64 -9.20
CA PRO A 124 2.19 16.97 -9.36
C PRO A 124 1.08 17.88 -8.89
N GLU A 125 0.89 18.01 -7.57
CA GLU A 125 -0.17 18.83 -6.96
C GLU A 125 -1.39 18.98 -7.87
N ALA A 126 -2.05 17.86 -8.22
CA ALA A 126 -3.23 17.92 -9.07
C ALA A 126 -4.18 18.89 -8.37
N ARG A 127 -4.42 20.05 -8.99
CA ARG A 127 -5.20 21.12 -8.39
C ARG A 127 -6.50 20.50 -7.93
N ILE A 128 -6.89 20.76 -6.70
CA ILE A 128 -8.00 20.09 -5.99
C ILE A 128 -9.25 19.98 -6.90
N ASP A 129 -9.44 20.95 -7.79
CA ASP A 129 -10.49 21.00 -8.81
C ASP A 129 -10.49 19.82 -9.80
N GLU A 130 -9.32 19.39 -10.29
CA GLU A 130 -9.20 18.24 -11.22
C GLU A 130 -9.56 16.92 -10.54
N LEU A 131 -9.21 16.78 -9.26
CA LEU A 131 -9.59 15.61 -8.46
C LEU A 131 -11.09 15.59 -8.15
N ILE A 132 -11.70 16.76 -7.96
CA ILE A 132 -13.15 16.89 -7.78
C ILE A 132 -13.89 16.54 -9.08
N GLU A 133 -13.42 17.01 -10.24
CA GLU A 133 -14.01 16.66 -11.53
C GLU A 133 -13.90 15.16 -11.81
N LEU A 134 -12.76 14.56 -11.50
CA LEU A 134 -12.55 13.12 -11.65
C LEU A 134 -13.46 12.31 -10.71
N ALA A 135 -13.65 12.74 -9.46
CA ALA A 135 -14.58 12.10 -8.54
C ALA A 135 -16.04 12.21 -9.03
N ARG A 136 -16.42 13.35 -9.63
CA ARG A 136 -17.75 13.53 -10.23
C ARG A 136 -17.97 12.61 -11.43
N SER A 137 -16.99 12.46 -12.31
CA SER A 137 -17.12 11.59 -13.49
C SER A 137 -17.30 10.12 -13.11
N TYR A 138 -16.58 9.64 -12.10
CA TYR A 138 -16.77 8.29 -11.56
C TYR A 138 -18.15 8.09 -10.91
N THR A 139 -18.68 9.13 -10.26
CA THR A 139 -20.02 9.07 -9.64
C THR A 139 -21.12 8.97 -10.71
N VAL A 140 -20.99 9.73 -11.80
CA VAL A 140 -21.92 9.67 -12.94
C VAL A 140 -21.87 8.29 -13.60
N ALA A 141 -20.67 7.78 -13.90
CA ALA A 141 -20.49 6.46 -14.50
C ALA A 141 -21.07 5.32 -13.61
N ALA A 142 -20.91 5.41 -12.29
CA ALA A 142 -21.51 4.46 -11.35
C ALA A 142 -23.05 4.51 -11.38
N GLY A 143 -23.64 5.70 -11.52
CA GLY A 143 -25.09 5.88 -11.69
C GLY A 143 -25.61 5.21 -12.96
N ASP A 144 -24.92 5.37 -14.08
CA ASP A 144 -25.30 4.77 -15.36
C ASP A 144 -25.21 3.24 -15.32
N ILE A 145 -24.18 2.69 -14.68
CA ILE A 145 -24.03 1.25 -14.45
C ILE A 145 -25.20 0.72 -13.61
N MET A 146 -25.55 1.42 -12.51
CA MET A 146 -26.68 1.04 -11.65
C MET A 146 -28.01 1.08 -12.40
N ARG A 147 -28.20 2.04 -13.30
CA ARG A 147 -29.39 2.15 -14.15
C ARG A 147 -29.48 0.98 -15.13
N LEU A 148 -28.37 0.60 -15.77
CA LEU A 148 -28.30 -0.55 -16.67
C LEU A 148 -28.60 -1.87 -15.94
N LEU A 149 -28.06 -2.04 -14.73
CA LEU A 149 -28.35 -3.22 -13.89
C LEU A 149 -29.83 -3.28 -13.49
N SER A 150 -30.45 -2.13 -13.17
CA SER A 150 -31.86 -2.05 -12.83
C SER A 150 -32.77 -2.38 -14.03
N LEU A 151 -32.41 -1.93 -15.23
CA LEU A 151 -33.13 -2.25 -16.46
C LEU A 151 -33.05 -3.74 -16.81
N ARG A 152 -31.87 -4.36 -16.64
CA ARG A 152 -31.69 -5.80 -16.85
C ARG A 152 -32.58 -6.63 -15.91
N LYS A 153 -32.68 -6.23 -14.64
CA LYS A 153 -33.50 -6.93 -13.63
C LYS A 153 -35.02 -6.78 -13.85
N LYS A 154 -35.47 -5.81 -14.64
CA LYS A 154 -36.89 -5.64 -15.01
C LYS A 154 -37.30 -6.46 -16.23
N ASN A 155 -36.33 -6.95 -17.01
CA ASN A 155 -36.57 -7.73 -18.23
C ASN A 155 -36.39 -9.25 -18.00
N GLU A 156 -36.11 -9.66 -16.77
CA GLU A 156 -36.19 -11.05 -16.26
C GLU A 156 -37.51 -11.22 -15.49
#